data_AF-A0A4R0MP02-F1
#
_entry.id   AF-A0A4R0MP02-F1
#
_cell.length_a   1.000
_cell.length_b   1.000
_cell.length_c   1.000
_cell.angle_alpha   90.00
_cell.angle_beta   90.00
_cell.angle_gamma   90.00
#
_symmetry.space_group_name_H-M   'P 1'
#
loop_
_entity.id
_entity.type
_entity.pdbx_description
1 polymer ?
#
loop_
_entity_poly.entity_id
_entity_poly.type
_entity_poly.pdbx_seq_one_letter_code
_entity_poly.pdbx_strand_id
1 'polypeptide(L)'
;MTQEIKINLTLTLEADIQQPKTEIENFVNDLMINVTNTKTFSLQKYEVNKIEEEAEIYAPDPQRDEGVWEFVEKYYPKYYSCNEIMRNDDLCKIVNGELNGDAEKMFEKEFEGSLALATAAFEQSNKYVYERAIVGYQRSQQGTISILWGLQDVEDRAKDNGYELKKGEAQKVLDMLKDKHDCNIGITWEVIDDYLSYVVPDSVGDNGIEWVSIMYQGREYLGREIPDLQDKDFTLTVAPISLYKAMNLDVNGNGTPEATLKDELIAYYATEEELKLSNEELFNLIYN
;
A
#
# COMPACT_ATOMS: atom_id res chain seq x y z
N MET A 1 5.87 68.52 -6.72
CA MET A 1 6.63 67.27 -6.45
C MET A 1 5.74 66.39 -5.61
N THR A 2 5.31 65.26 -6.14
CA THR A 2 4.60 64.22 -5.40
C THR A 2 5.66 63.25 -4.89
N GLN A 3 5.74 63.08 -3.57
CA GLN A 3 6.68 62.18 -2.93
C GLN A 3 5.93 60.89 -2.59
N GLU A 4 6.36 59.77 -3.15
CA GLU A 4 5.78 58.45 -2.86
C GLU A 4 6.37 57.94 -1.55
N ILE A 5 5.53 57.74 -0.53
CA ILE A 5 5.94 57.16 0.75
C ILE A 5 5.33 55.77 0.82
N LYS A 6 6.17 54.73 0.85
CA LYS A 6 5.75 53.34 1.06
C LYS A 6 5.75 53.05 2.56
N ILE A 7 4.58 52.69 3.09
CA ILE A 7 4.41 52.28 4.49
C ILE A 7 4.00 50.80 4.48
N ASN A 8 4.82 49.94 5.09
CA ASN A 8 4.47 48.54 5.30
C ASN A 8 3.78 48.41 6.66
N LEU A 9 2.53 47.98 6.65
CA LEU A 9 1.75 47.69 7.86
C LEU A 9 1.60 46.18 7.97
N THR A 10 2.07 45.61 9.09
CA THR A 10 1.77 44.24 9.47
C THR A 10 0.65 44.28 10.50
N LEU A 11 -0.47 43.63 10.19
CA LEU A 11 -1.60 43.50 11.09
C LEU A 11 -1.66 42.06 11.61
N THR A 12 -1.50 41.87 12.91
CA THR A 12 -1.68 40.56 13.56
C THR A 12 -3.07 40.54 14.19
N LEU A 13 -3.91 39.60 13.75
CA LEU A 13 -5.25 39.38 14.30
C LEU A 13 -5.22 38.07 15.08
N GLU A 14 -5.36 38.16 16.39
CA GLU A 14 -5.58 37.01 17.25
C GLU A 14 -7.10 36.80 17.37
N ALA A 15 -7.64 35.82 16.65
CA ALA A 15 -9.05 35.47 16.66
C ALA A 15 -9.23 33.95 16.72
N ASP A 16 -10.33 33.50 17.33
CA ASP A 16 -10.68 32.08 17.43
C ASP A 16 -10.92 31.49 16.02
N ILE A 17 -10.38 30.31 15.75
CA ILE A 17 -10.08 29.72 14.42
C ILE A 17 -11.35 29.39 13.60
N GLN A 18 -12.54 29.76 14.09
CA GLN A 18 -13.82 29.46 13.45
C GLN A 18 -14.33 30.58 12.53
N GLN A 19 -13.71 31.76 12.52
CA GLN A 19 -14.18 32.82 11.63
C GLN A 19 -13.72 32.58 10.18
N PRO A 20 -14.64 32.55 9.20
CA PRO A 20 -14.29 32.34 7.81
C PRO A 20 -13.33 33.40 7.30
N LYS A 21 -12.37 33.02 6.45
CA LYS A 21 -11.46 33.92 5.73
C LYS A 21 -12.14 35.19 5.19
N THR A 22 -13.38 35.05 4.71
CA THR A 22 -14.21 36.14 4.18
C THR A 22 -14.49 37.25 5.19
N GLU A 23 -14.63 36.92 6.49
CA GLU A 23 -14.86 37.93 7.54
C GLU A 23 -13.60 38.72 7.85
N ILE A 24 -12.43 38.08 7.84
CA ILE A 24 -11.13 38.74 7.99
C ILE A 24 -10.88 39.69 6.82
N GLU A 25 -11.15 39.23 5.59
CA GLU A 25 -11.04 40.07 4.38
C GLU A 25 -11.99 41.28 4.45
N ASN A 26 -13.23 41.10 4.91
CA ASN A 26 -14.18 42.19 5.10
C ASN A 26 -13.70 43.20 6.14
N PHE A 27 -13.18 42.75 7.29
CA PHE A 27 -12.64 43.63 8.33
C PHE A 27 -11.45 44.46 7.82
N VAL A 28 -10.52 43.83 7.10
CA VAL A 28 -9.38 44.55 6.50
C VAL A 28 -9.86 45.57 5.49
N ASN A 29 -10.84 45.23 4.64
CA ASN A 29 -11.42 46.17 3.69
C ASN A 29 -12.06 47.38 4.38
N ASP A 30 -12.83 47.16 5.44
CA ASP A 30 -13.46 48.23 6.22
C ASP A 30 -12.42 49.13 6.90
N LEU A 31 -11.34 48.55 7.43
CA LEU A 31 -10.21 49.29 8.00
C LEU A 31 -9.58 50.21 6.93
N MET A 32 -9.33 49.68 5.74
CA MET A 32 -8.73 50.44 4.64
C MET A 32 -9.66 51.56 4.15
N ILE A 33 -10.97 51.31 4.02
CA ILE A 33 -11.96 52.34 3.67
C ILE A 33 -11.95 53.48 4.70
N ASN A 34 -11.92 53.14 5.99
CA ASN A 34 -11.88 54.14 7.06
C ASN A 34 -10.60 54.98 7.05
N VAL A 35 -9.45 54.35 6.79
CA VAL A 35 -8.16 55.08 6.63
C VAL A 35 -8.22 56.02 5.43
N THR A 36 -8.82 55.59 4.31
CA THR A 36 -8.93 56.39 3.07
C THR A 36 -9.85 57.62 3.26
N ASN A 37 -10.80 57.55 4.18
CA ASN A 37 -11.69 58.66 4.53
C ASN A 37 -11.04 59.72 5.44
N THR A 38 -9.83 59.45 5.96
CA THR A 38 -9.03 60.50 6.61
C THR A 38 -8.41 61.39 5.54
N LYS A 39 -8.71 62.70 5.56
CA LYS A 39 -8.41 63.68 4.50
C LYS A 39 -6.94 63.79 4.04
N THR A 40 -6.03 63.07 4.67
CA THR A 40 -4.57 63.20 4.49
C THR A 40 -3.94 62.05 3.71
N PHE A 41 -4.67 60.95 3.45
CA PHE A 41 -4.11 59.77 2.78
C PHE A 41 -5.07 59.23 1.71
N SER A 42 -4.57 59.10 0.48
CA SER A 42 -5.26 58.38 -0.59
C SER A 42 -4.58 57.02 -0.79
N LEU A 43 -5.25 55.94 -0.41
CA LEU A 43 -4.78 54.59 -0.71
C LEU A 43 -4.94 54.33 -2.22
N GLN A 44 -3.85 54.08 -2.93
CA GLN A 44 -3.91 53.79 -4.37
C GLN A 44 -3.99 52.30 -4.70
N LYS A 45 -3.36 51.44 -3.90
CA LYS A 45 -3.37 49.98 -4.07
C LYS A 45 -3.01 49.30 -2.74
N TYR A 46 -3.59 48.15 -2.46
CA TYR A 46 -3.10 47.20 -1.45
C TYR A 46 -3.10 45.79 -2.03
N GLU A 47 -2.29 44.92 -1.44
CA GLU A 47 -2.14 43.52 -1.83
C GLU A 47 -1.87 42.70 -0.55
N VAL A 48 -2.71 41.70 -0.29
CA VAL A 48 -2.52 40.77 0.83
C VAL A 48 -1.54 39.71 0.37
N ASN A 49 -0.28 39.83 0.82
CA ASN A 49 0.80 38.96 0.33
C ASN A 49 0.73 37.53 0.89
N LYS A 50 0.22 37.38 2.13
CA LYS A 50 0.18 36.08 2.83
C LYS A 50 -0.83 36.14 3.97
N ILE A 51 -1.64 35.09 4.11
CA ILE A 51 -2.40 34.80 5.33
C ILE A 51 -1.75 33.54 5.86
N GLU A 52 -1.04 33.64 6.99
CA GLU A 52 -0.49 32.49 7.70
C GLU A 52 -1.46 32.13 8.81
N GLU A 53 -2.14 30.99 8.67
CA GLU A 53 -2.83 30.36 9.80
C GLU A 53 -1.76 29.76 10.71
N GLU A 54 -1.37 30.48 11.75
CA GLU A 54 -0.70 29.86 12.89
C GLU A 54 -1.77 29.10 13.67
N ALA A 55 -1.93 27.82 13.36
CA ALA A 55 -2.77 26.95 14.16
C ALA A 55 -2.14 26.85 15.57
N GLU A 56 -2.69 27.56 16.55
CA GLU A 56 -2.40 27.28 17.94
C GLU A 56 -2.76 25.83 18.23
N ILE A 57 -1.74 25.07 18.61
CA ILE A 57 -1.80 23.63 18.79
C ILE A 57 -2.60 23.34 20.06
N TYR A 58 -3.92 23.17 19.93
CA TYR A 58 -4.71 22.52 20.95
C TYR A 58 -4.41 21.03 20.91
N ALA A 59 -3.38 20.60 21.66
CA ALA A 59 -3.38 19.25 22.18
C ALA A 59 -4.70 19.09 22.97
N PRO A 60 -5.50 18.03 22.73
CA PRO A 60 -6.71 17.82 23.51
C PRO A 60 -6.33 17.82 24.99
N ASP A 61 -7.10 18.57 25.81
CA ASP A 61 -6.93 18.58 27.26
C ASP A 61 -6.98 17.12 27.74
N PRO A 62 -5.84 16.54 28.22
CA PRO A 62 -5.76 15.13 28.57
C PRO A 62 -6.64 14.77 29.76
N GLN A 63 -7.29 15.75 30.40
CA GLN A 63 -8.27 15.53 31.47
C GLN A 63 -9.69 15.30 30.95
N ARG A 64 -9.94 15.46 29.64
CA ARG A 64 -11.30 15.67 29.13
C ARG A 64 -11.94 14.57 28.30
N ASP A 65 -11.32 13.39 28.08
CA ASP A 65 -12.11 12.13 27.90
C ASP A 65 -11.31 10.85 27.61
N GLU A 66 -10.02 10.88 27.26
CA GLU A 66 -9.23 9.65 27.06
C GLU A 66 -7.79 9.90 27.58
N GLY A 67 -7.25 9.03 28.44
CA GLY A 67 -5.94 9.23 29.06
C GLY A 67 -4.81 9.41 28.02
N VAL A 68 -3.68 10.02 28.40
CA VAL A 68 -2.55 10.27 27.48
C VAL A 68 -2.13 9.00 26.71
N TRP A 69 -2.21 7.83 27.34
CA TRP A 69 -1.88 6.55 26.71
C TRP A 69 -2.94 6.05 25.73
N GLU A 70 -4.23 6.36 25.93
CA GLU A 70 -5.29 6.07 24.95
C GLU A 70 -5.11 6.93 23.70
N PHE A 71 -4.70 8.20 23.86
CA PHE A 71 -4.30 9.04 22.74
C PHE A 71 -3.12 8.44 21.96
N VAL A 72 -2.09 7.98 22.67
CA VAL A 72 -0.94 7.31 22.03
C VAL A 72 -1.39 6.03 21.32
N GLU A 73 -2.18 5.18 21.96
CA GLU A 73 -2.68 3.93 21.38
C GLU A 73 -3.45 4.18 20.07
N LYS A 74 -4.26 5.24 20.04
CA LYS A 74 -5.10 5.61 18.90
C LYS A 74 -4.31 6.18 17.72
N TYR A 75 -3.28 7.00 17.97
CA TYR A 75 -2.61 7.79 16.94
C TYR A 75 -1.16 7.40 16.68
N TYR A 76 -0.54 6.58 17.53
CA TYR A 76 0.83 6.14 17.32
C TYR A 76 0.93 5.09 16.21
N PRO A 77 1.78 5.28 15.18
CA PRO A 77 1.90 4.33 14.09
C PRO A 77 2.34 2.94 14.57
N LYS A 78 1.52 1.92 14.30
CA LYS A 78 1.80 0.51 14.63
C LYS A 78 2.00 0.26 16.14
N TYR A 79 1.27 0.97 17.01
CA TYR A 79 1.37 0.89 18.48
C TYR A 79 1.67 -0.52 19.03
N TYR A 80 0.82 -1.53 18.76
CA TYR A 80 0.96 -2.90 19.28
C TYR A 80 2.15 -3.72 18.74
N SER A 81 2.86 -3.21 17.73
CA SER A 81 3.99 -3.91 17.10
C SER A 81 5.25 -3.03 17.05
N CYS A 82 5.28 -1.97 17.86
CA CYS A 82 6.39 -1.04 17.91
C CYS A 82 7.34 -1.38 19.06
N ASN A 83 8.60 -1.69 18.71
CA ASN A 83 9.66 -1.93 19.69
C ASN A 83 9.87 -0.73 20.63
N GLU A 84 9.62 0.50 20.18
CA GLU A 84 9.75 1.69 21.01
C GLU A 84 8.67 1.75 22.10
N ILE A 85 7.43 1.34 21.78
CA ILE A 85 6.33 1.28 22.77
C ILE A 85 6.63 0.20 23.81
N MET A 86 7.09 -0.97 23.36
CA MET A 86 7.52 -2.04 24.27
C MET A 86 8.69 -1.60 25.16
N ARG A 87 9.69 -0.93 24.58
CA ARG A 87 10.82 -0.38 25.33
C ARG A 87 10.38 0.67 26.35
N ASN A 88 9.43 1.53 25.99
CA ASN A 88 8.89 2.54 26.88
C ASN A 88 8.14 1.93 28.08
N ASP A 89 7.37 0.86 27.84
CA ASP A 89 6.68 0.10 28.89
C ASP A 89 7.68 -0.50 29.91
N ASP A 90 8.77 -1.11 29.43
CA ASP A 90 9.81 -1.63 30.30
C ASP A 90 10.56 -0.53 31.07
N LEU A 91 10.82 0.63 30.45
CA LEU A 91 11.37 1.80 31.12
C LEU A 91 10.45 2.33 32.23
N CYS A 92 9.13 2.35 31.98
CA CYS A 92 8.13 2.74 32.96
C CYS A 92 8.17 1.83 34.20
N LYS A 93 8.23 0.50 33.99
CA LYS A 93 8.39 -0.48 35.07
C LYS A 93 9.66 -0.24 35.89
N ILE A 94 10.80 0.03 35.23
CA ILE A 94 12.05 0.35 35.92
C ILE A 94 11.90 1.58 36.82
N VAL A 95 11.33 2.66 36.29
CA VAL A 95 11.16 3.93 37.03
C VAL A 95 10.20 3.76 38.23
N ASN A 96 9.19 2.90 38.10
CA ASN A 96 8.25 2.59 39.18
C ASN A 96 8.80 1.58 40.20
N GLY A 97 10.01 1.04 39.98
CA GLY A 97 10.63 0.03 40.84
C GLY A 97 10.13 -1.40 40.61
N GLU A 98 9.39 -1.64 39.52
CA GLU A 98 8.88 -2.96 39.12
C GLU A 98 9.92 -3.72 38.28
N LEU A 99 11.05 -4.05 38.90
CA LEU A 99 12.15 -4.76 38.24
C LEU A 99 11.81 -6.26 38.10
N ASN A 100 11.20 -6.64 36.98
CA ASN A 100 10.95 -8.03 36.63
C ASN A 100 11.17 -8.28 35.13
N GLY A 101 11.38 -9.55 34.76
CA GLY A 101 11.41 -9.97 33.36
C GLY A 101 12.46 -9.25 32.51
N ASP A 102 12.01 -8.57 31.45
CA ASP A 102 12.89 -7.86 30.52
C ASP A 102 13.27 -6.46 31.03
N ALA A 103 12.44 -5.84 31.89
CA ALA A 103 12.75 -4.56 32.54
C ALA A 103 13.98 -4.69 33.47
N GLU A 104 14.09 -5.78 34.25
CA GLU A 104 15.26 -6.04 35.10
C GLU A 104 16.54 -6.21 34.26
N LYS A 105 16.47 -7.00 33.17
CA LYS A 105 17.62 -7.21 32.27
C LYS A 105 18.06 -5.91 31.61
N MET A 106 17.12 -5.07 31.19
CA MET A 106 17.41 -3.76 30.59
C MET A 106 18.07 -2.85 31.62
N PHE A 107 17.56 -2.82 32.85
CA PHE A 107 18.12 -2.01 33.92
C PHE A 107 19.57 -2.36 34.25
N GLU A 108 19.89 -3.64 34.36
CA GLU A 108 21.24 -4.11 34.64
C GLU A 108 22.20 -3.90 33.46
N LYS A 109 21.77 -4.25 32.24
CA LYS A 109 22.66 -4.29 31.07
C LYS A 109 22.86 -2.94 30.40
N GLU A 110 21.80 -2.13 30.29
CA GLU A 110 21.85 -0.87 29.54
C GLU A 110 22.12 0.32 30.45
N PHE A 111 21.68 0.26 31.71
CA PHE A 111 21.78 1.38 32.65
C PHE A 111 22.71 1.10 33.83
N GLU A 112 23.35 -0.08 33.89
CA GLU A 112 24.26 -0.47 34.98
C GLU A 112 23.62 -0.33 36.37
N GLY A 113 22.30 -0.54 36.46
CA GLY A 113 21.52 -0.34 37.70
C GLY A 113 21.35 1.13 38.12
N SER A 114 21.62 2.09 37.24
CA SER A 114 21.46 3.51 37.52
C SER A 114 20.03 3.98 37.23
N LEU A 115 19.25 4.20 38.30
CA LEU A 115 17.88 4.71 38.19
C LEU A 115 17.84 6.09 37.50
N ALA A 116 18.82 6.95 37.76
CA ALA A 116 18.88 8.27 37.14
C ALA A 116 19.02 8.21 35.61
N LEU A 117 19.82 7.26 35.09
CA LEU A 117 19.96 7.06 33.65
C LEU A 117 18.69 6.46 33.04
N ALA A 118 18.07 5.50 33.72
CA ALA A 118 16.81 4.92 33.28
C ALA A 118 15.66 5.94 33.27
N THR A 119 15.56 6.81 34.27
CA THR A 119 14.59 7.90 34.31
C THR A 119 14.80 8.88 33.15
N ALA A 120 16.04 9.30 32.89
CA ALA A 120 16.33 10.18 31.76
C ALA A 120 15.98 9.52 30.41
N ALA A 121 16.25 8.23 30.24
CA ALA A 121 15.88 7.47 29.06
C ALA A 121 14.35 7.33 28.91
N PHE A 122 13.64 7.12 30.01
CA PHE A 122 12.18 7.08 30.03
C PHE A 122 11.56 8.41 29.60
N GLU A 123 12.04 9.53 30.13
CA GLU A 123 11.58 10.87 29.74
C GLU A 123 11.80 11.13 28.24
N GLN A 124 12.98 10.75 27.72
CA GLN A 124 13.29 10.87 26.30
C GLN A 124 12.38 9.99 25.43
N SER A 125 12.17 8.74 25.83
CA SER A 125 11.28 7.82 25.12
C SER A 125 9.83 8.32 25.14
N ASN A 126 9.32 8.81 26.29
CA ASN A 126 7.99 9.41 26.39
C ASN A 126 7.82 10.59 25.44
N LYS A 127 8.80 11.50 25.41
CA LYS A 127 8.78 12.63 24.48
C LYS A 127 8.69 12.16 23.03
N TYR A 128 9.53 11.20 22.64
CA TYR A 128 9.50 10.64 21.30
C TYR A 128 8.15 9.96 20.99
N VAL A 129 7.61 9.20 21.94
CA VAL A 129 6.31 8.54 21.80
C VAL A 129 5.20 9.55 21.54
N TYR A 130 5.15 10.61 22.34
CA TYR A 130 4.15 11.67 22.22
C TYR A 130 4.30 12.46 20.92
N GLU A 131 5.51 12.84 20.53
CA GLU A 131 5.75 13.54 19.26
C GLU A 131 5.22 12.73 18.07
N ARG A 132 5.44 11.42 18.05
CA ARG A 132 4.96 10.54 16.99
C ARG A 132 3.44 10.36 17.01
N ALA A 133 2.83 10.25 18.19
CA ALA A 133 1.38 10.21 18.32
C ALA A 133 0.74 11.53 17.86
N ILE A 134 1.33 12.68 18.19
CA ILE A 134 0.89 14.01 17.72
C ILE A 134 0.97 14.09 16.19
N VAL A 135 2.06 13.63 15.58
CA VAL A 135 2.18 13.59 14.11
C VAL A 135 1.11 12.67 13.50
N GLY A 136 0.83 11.53 14.12
CA GLY A 136 -0.26 10.64 13.69
C GLY A 136 -1.63 11.29 13.79
N TYR A 137 -1.89 12.01 14.88
CA TYR A 137 -3.09 12.81 15.07
C TYR A 137 -3.22 13.89 14.00
N GLN A 138 -2.18 14.69 13.75
CA GLN A 138 -2.17 15.73 12.72
C GLN A 138 -2.48 15.17 11.33
N ARG A 139 -1.90 14.01 10.98
CA ARG A 139 -2.22 13.31 9.74
C ARG A 139 -3.67 12.86 9.67
N SER A 140 -4.28 12.49 10.80
CA SER A 140 -5.71 12.14 10.85
C SER A 140 -6.64 13.35 10.71
N GLN A 141 -6.17 14.55 11.09
CA GLN A 141 -6.94 15.80 11.00
C GLN A 141 -6.82 16.47 9.63
N GLN A 142 -5.72 16.24 8.92
CA GLN A 142 -5.60 16.62 7.52
C GLN A 142 -6.59 15.76 6.74
N GLY A 143 -7.76 16.32 6.38
CA GLY A 143 -8.80 15.64 5.62
C GLY A 143 -8.18 14.91 4.43
N THR A 144 -8.12 13.58 4.53
CA THR A 144 -7.51 12.77 3.49
C THR A 144 -8.51 12.63 2.35
N ILE A 145 -8.06 12.86 1.13
CA ILE A 145 -8.81 12.47 -0.06
C ILE A 145 -8.52 10.99 -0.26
N SER A 146 -9.44 10.10 0.11
CA SER A 146 -9.35 8.69 -0.26
C SER A 146 -9.97 8.50 -1.64
N ILE A 147 -9.17 8.04 -2.60
CA ILE A 147 -9.68 7.57 -3.88
C ILE A 147 -9.77 6.05 -3.75
N LEU A 148 -11.00 5.53 -3.70
CA LEU A 148 -11.26 4.11 -3.54
C LEU A 148 -11.65 3.55 -4.91
N TRP A 149 -11.07 2.40 -5.27
CA TRP A 149 -11.51 1.67 -6.44
C TRP A 149 -12.89 1.06 -6.22
N GLY A 150 -13.82 1.40 -7.10
CA GLY A 150 -15.16 0.83 -7.15
C GLY A 150 -15.26 -0.36 -8.09
N LEU A 151 -16.39 -1.07 -8.03
CA LEU A 151 -16.69 -2.17 -8.94
C LEU A 151 -16.63 -1.74 -10.41
N GLN A 152 -17.19 -0.57 -10.72
CA GLN A 152 -17.20 -0.03 -12.08
C GLN A 152 -15.78 0.22 -12.60
N ASP A 153 -14.86 0.68 -11.74
CA ASP A 153 -13.48 0.94 -12.15
C ASP A 153 -12.78 -0.37 -12.56
N VAL A 154 -13.03 -1.45 -11.83
CA VAL A 154 -12.51 -2.79 -12.16
C VAL A 154 -13.16 -3.34 -13.43
N GLU A 155 -14.47 -3.16 -13.61
CA GLU A 155 -15.19 -3.61 -14.80
C GLU A 155 -14.73 -2.88 -16.07
N ASP A 156 -14.57 -1.56 -15.99
CA ASP A 156 -14.09 -0.74 -17.10
C ASP A 156 -12.63 -1.08 -17.42
N ARG A 157 -11.78 -1.24 -16.39
CA ARG A 157 -10.39 -1.65 -16.58
C ARG A 157 -10.27 -3.04 -17.19
N ALA A 158 -11.06 -3.99 -16.73
CA ALA A 158 -11.12 -5.33 -17.28
C ALA A 158 -11.48 -5.29 -18.77
N LYS A 159 -12.54 -4.55 -19.12
CA LYS A 159 -12.96 -4.37 -20.51
C LYS A 159 -11.88 -3.72 -21.38
N ASP A 160 -11.21 -2.68 -20.88
CA ASP A 160 -10.12 -1.98 -21.60
C ASP A 160 -8.93 -2.90 -21.87
N ASN A 161 -8.66 -3.84 -20.96
CA ASN A 161 -7.62 -4.84 -21.11
C ASN A 161 -8.08 -6.09 -21.90
N GLY A 162 -9.36 -6.22 -22.20
CA GLY A 162 -9.93 -7.36 -22.95
C GLY A 162 -10.47 -8.50 -22.10
N TYR A 163 -10.52 -8.35 -20.77
CA TYR A 163 -11.07 -9.35 -19.87
C TYR A 163 -12.60 -9.42 -19.95
N GLU A 164 -13.17 -10.63 -19.95
CA GLU A 164 -14.61 -10.88 -19.83
C GLU A 164 -14.96 -11.30 -18.40
N LEU A 165 -15.38 -10.34 -17.57
CA LEU A 165 -15.75 -10.61 -16.18
C LEU A 165 -17.12 -11.31 -16.08
N LYS A 166 -17.18 -12.43 -15.35
CA LYS A 166 -18.43 -13.04 -14.88
C LYS A 166 -18.97 -12.27 -13.68
N LYS A 167 -20.27 -12.47 -13.43
CA LYS A 167 -20.96 -11.82 -12.30
C LYS A 167 -20.24 -12.11 -10.97
N GLY A 168 -19.78 -11.04 -10.32
CA GLY A 168 -19.10 -11.10 -9.02
C GLY A 168 -17.59 -11.24 -9.08
N GLU A 169 -16.97 -11.37 -10.25
CA GLU A 169 -15.50 -11.42 -10.37
C GLU A 169 -14.84 -10.07 -10.09
N ALA A 170 -15.45 -8.97 -10.51
CA ALA A 170 -15.00 -7.63 -10.12
C ALA A 170 -14.97 -7.46 -8.59
N GLN A 171 -15.97 -7.99 -7.89
CA GLN A 171 -16.01 -7.97 -6.42
C GLN A 171 -14.90 -8.82 -5.81
N LYS A 172 -14.58 -9.98 -6.39
CA LYS A 172 -13.46 -10.81 -5.93
C LYS A 172 -12.12 -10.10 -6.08
N VAL A 173 -11.90 -9.39 -7.20
CA VAL A 173 -10.68 -8.59 -7.40
C VAL A 173 -10.56 -7.55 -6.30
N LEU A 174 -11.64 -6.79 -6.04
CA LEU A 174 -11.66 -5.83 -4.94
C LEU A 174 -11.40 -6.51 -3.58
N ASP A 175 -12.07 -7.60 -3.26
CA ASP A 175 -11.88 -8.34 -1.99
C ASP A 175 -10.43 -8.84 -1.80
N MET A 176 -9.70 -9.07 -2.90
CA MET A 176 -8.29 -9.46 -2.89
C MET A 176 -7.32 -8.27 -2.71
N LEU A 177 -7.73 -7.06 -3.09
CA LEU A 177 -6.99 -5.83 -2.83
C LEU A 177 -7.05 -5.52 -1.33
N LYS A 178 -5.91 -5.68 -0.64
CA LYS A 178 -5.82 -5.35 0.78
C LYS A 178 -6.16 -3.87 1.04
N ASP A 179 -6.57 -3.60 2.27
CA ASP A 179 -6.69 -2.24 2.82
C ASP A 179 -7.68 -1.31 2.10
N LYS A 180 -8.91 -1.82 1.89
CA LYS A 180 -10.09 -1.04 1.43
C LYS A 180 -9.97 -0.45 0.02
N HIS A 181 -9.08 -0.98 -0.81
CA HIS A 181 -8.93 -0.58 -2.21
C HIS A 181 -8.49 0.89 -2.37
N ASP A 182 -7.73 1.42 -1.41
CA ASP A 182 -7.29 2.81 -1.42
C ASP A 182 -6.11 3.02 -2.38
N CYS A 183 -6.27 3.90 -3.37
CA CYS A 183 -5.22 4.24 -4.32
C CYS A 183 -4.00 4.88 -3.63
N ASN A 184 -4.20 5.54 -2.49
CA ASN A 184 -3.15 6.29 -1.80
C ASN A 184 -2.11 5.42 -1.12
N ILE A 185 -2.38 4.13 -0.95
CA ILE A 185 -1.43 3.16 -0.39
C ILE A 185 -0.72 2.32 -1.47
N GLY A 186 -0.78 2.77 -2.73
CA GLY A 186 -0.05 2.15 -3.84
C GLY A 186 -0.82 1.04 -4.56
N ILE A 187 -2.15 0.98 -4.40
CA ILE A 187 -3.00 0.15 -5.27
C ILE A 187 -3.18 0.89 -6.59
N THR A 188 -2.29 0.63 -7.54
CA THR A 188 -2.32 1.21 -8.89
C THR A 188 -3.10 0.33 -9.86
N TRP A 189 -3.30 0.81 -11.09
CA TRP A 189 -3.91 0.02 -12.15
C TRP A 189 -3.14 -1.29 -12.43
N GLU A 190 -1.81 -1.26 -12.35
CA GLU A 190 -0.99 -2.46 -12.53
C GLU A 190 -1.28 -3.53 -11.48
N VAL A 191 -1.54 -3.12 -10.23
CA VAL A 191 -1.94 -4.05 -9.16
C VAL A 191 -3.31 -4.65 -9.47
N ILE A 192 -4.27 -3.84 -9.92
CA ILE A 192 -5.60 -4.32 -10.35
C ILE A 192 -5.46 -5.29 -11.52
N ASP A 193 -4.60 -5.00 -12.50
CA ASP A 193 -4.35 -5.84 -13.66
C ASP A 193 -3.75 -7.20 -13.26
N ASP A 194 -2.80 -7.22 -12.32
CA ASP A 194 -2.24 -8.45 -11.77
C ASP A 194 -3.34 -9.32 -11.14
N TYR A 195 -4.24 -8.73 -10.35
CA TYR A 195 -5.35 -9.47 -9.74
C TYR A 195 -6.42 -9.87 -10.75
N LEU A 196 -6.69 -9.05 -11.77
CA LEU A 196 -7.56 -9.42 -12.89
C LEU A 196 -7.03 -10.64 -13.63
N SER A 197 -5.71 -10.71 -13.87
CA SER A 197 -5.07 -11.88 -14.48
C SER A 197 -5.20 -13.15 -13.64
N TYR A 198 -5.27 -13.01 -12.32
CA TYR A 198 -5.46 -14.14 -11.40
C TYR A 198 -6.93 -14.59 -11.27
N VAL A 199 -7.86 -13.63 -11.21
CA VAL A 199 -9.29 -13.91 -11.02
C VAL A 199 -9.95 -14.34 -12.33
N VAL A 200 -9.51 -13.77 -13.45
CA VAL A 200 -10.01 -14.08 -14.78
C VAL A 200 -8.83 -14.54 -15.66
N PRO A 201 -8.26 -15.73 -15.35
CA PRO A 201 -7.11 -16.27 -16.07
C PRO A 201 -7.38 -16.42 -17.58
N ASP A 202 -8.64 -16.55 -17.97
CA ASP A 202 -9.06 -16.86 -19.34
C ASP A 202 -9.12 -15.66 -20.30
N SER A 203 -8.76 -14.43 -19.92
CA SER A 203 -9.22 -13.26 -20.71
C SER A 203 -8.25 -12.14 -21.07
N VAL A 204 -6.95 -12.41 -21.13
CA VAL A 204 -6.09 -11.72 -22.11
C VAL A 204 -5.20 -12.74 -22.80
N GLY A 205 -5.70 -13.28 -23.91
CA GLY A 205 -4.90 -14.09 -24.84
C GLY A 205 -4.46 -15.46 -24.35
N ASP A 206 -5.06 -16.02 -23.30
CA ASP A 206 -4.91 -17.44 -23.00
C ASP A 206 -6.01 -18.20 -23.74
N ASN A 207 -5.65 -18.84 -24.86
CA ASN A 207 -6.57 -19.48 -25.81
C ASN A 207 -7.20 -20.78 -25.24
N GLY A 208 -7.74 -20.75 -24.02
CA GLY A 208 -8.22 -21.96 -23.34
C GLY A 208 -7.10 -23.00 -23.18
N ILE A 209 -5.89 -22.54 -22.86
CA ILE A 209 -4.75 -23.43 -22.67
C ILE A 209 -4.79 -24.01 -21.26
N GLU A 210 -5.18 -25.28 -21.18
CA GLU A 210 -5.16 -26.01 -19.91
C GLU A 210 -3.74 -26.55 -19.64
N TRP A 211 -3.11 -26.01 -18.59
CA TRP A 211 -1.80 -26.45 -18.13
C TRP A 211 -1.93 -27.60 -17.14
N VAL A 212 -1.10 -28.63 -17.31
CA VAL A 212 -1.04 -29.79 -16.43
C VAL A 212 0.31 -29.91 -15.74
N SER A 213 0.29 -30.08 -14.43
CA SER A 213 1.49 -30.29 -13.62
C SER A 213 2.02 -31.71 -13.76
N ILE A 214 3.26 -31.83 -14.24
CA ILE A 214 3.98 -33.10 -14.37
C ILE A 214 5.10 -33.12 -13.33
N MET A 215 4.95 -33.96 -12.30
CA MET A 215 5.98 -34.16 -11.28
C MET A 215 7.00 -35.21 -11.73
N TYR A 216 8.29 -34.88 -11.63
CA TYR A 216 9.41 -35.81 -11.86
C TYR A 216 10.57 -35.50 -10.92
N GLN A 217 11.03 -36.50 -10.16
CA GLN A 217 12.11 -36.36 -9.15
C GLN A 217 11.92 -35.18 -8.19
N GLY A 218 10.68 -34.93 -7.77
CA GLY A 218 10.34 -33.84 -6.84
C GLY A 218 10.37 -32.43 -7.46
N ARG A 219 10.54 -32.31 -8.78
CA ARG A 219 10.38 -31.06 -9.53
C ARG A 219 9.10 -31.07 -10.33
N GLU A 220 8.46 -29.92 -10.41
CA GLU A 220 7.26 -29.69 -11.20
C GLU A 220 7.64 -29.15 -12.59
N TYR A 221 7.00 -29.69 -13.62
CA TYR A 221 7.09 -29.24 -15.00
C TYR A 221 5.68 -28.95 -15.50
N LEU A 222 5.49 -27.84 -16.23
CA LEU A 222 4.19 -27.46 -16.77
C LEU A 222 4.07 -27.96 -18.21
N GLY A 223 3.21 -28.95 -18.42
CA GLY A 223 2.80 -29.43 -19.74
C GLY A 223 1.42 -28.91 -20.13
N ARG A 224 0.96 -29.27 -21.31
CA ARG A 224 -0.38 -28.97 -21.83
C ARG A 224 -1.12 -30.24 -22.18
N GLU A 225 -2.40 -30.31 -21.85
CA GLU A 225 -3.30 -31.29 -22.45
C GLU A 225 -4.02 -30.64 -23.62
N ILE A 226 -3.94 -31.27 -24.80
CA ILE A 226 -4.68 -30.84 -25.98
C ILE A 226 -5.59 -31.98 -26.45
N PRO A 227 -6.81 -31.68 -26.94
CA PRO A 227 -7.68 -32.71 -27.49
C PRO A 227 -7.08 -33.28 -28.77
N ASP A 228 -7.16 -34.60 -28.97
CA ASP A 228 -6.81 -35.20 -30.24
C ASP A 228 -7.89 -34.84 -31.29
N LEU A 229 -7.48 -34.16 -32.37
CA LEU A 229 -8.40 -33.71 -33.42
C LEU A 229 -8.90 -34.87 -34.31
N GLN A 230 -8.25 -36.04 -34.28
CA GLN A 230 -8.68 -37.26 -34.97
C GLN A 230 -9.58 -38.13 -34.07
N ASP A 231 -9.36 -38.15 -32.76
CA ASP A 231 -10.17 -38.87 -31.79
C ASP A 231 -10.56 -38.00 -30.59
N LYS A 232 -11.79 -37.50 -30.59
CA LYS A 232 -12.28 -36.53 -29.58
C LYS A 232 -12.35 -37.09 -28.16
N ASP A 233 -12.29 -38.42 -27.99
CA ASP A 233 -12.32 -39.05 -26.68
C ASP A 233 -10.91 -39.17 -26.06
N PHE A 234 -9.86 -38.72 -26.77
CA PHE A 234 -8.47 -38.80 -26.34
C PHE A 234 -7.83 -37.40 -26.15
N THR A 235 -6.93 -37.29 -25.17
CA THR A 235 -6.11 -36.10 -24.95
C THR A 235 -4.64 -36.46 -25.13
N LEU A 236 -3.89 -35.52 -25.70
CA LEU A 236 -2.46 -35.61 -25.91
C LEU A 236 -1.75 -34.74 -24.87
N THR A 237 -0.79 -35.31 -24.16
CA THR A 237 0.05 -34.55 -23.22
C THR A 237 1.27 -34.02 -23.95
N VAL A 238 1.42 -32.71 -24.01
CA VAL A 238 2.60 -32.02 -24.54
C VAL A 238 3.44 -31.52 -23.37
N ALA A 239 4.64 -32.04 -23.20
CA ALA A 239 5.53 -31.68 -22.11
C ALA A 239 6.61 -30.68 -22.55
N PRO A 240 7.23 -29.92 -21.63
CA PRO A 240 8.34 -29.06 -21.97
C PRO A 240 9.62 -29.88 -22.24
N ILE A 241 10.45 -29.44 -23.18
CA ILE A 241 11.73 -30.08 -23.52
C ILE A 241 12.71 -30.14 -22.34
N SER A 242 12.53 -29.28 -21.33
CA SER A 242 13.28 -29.33 -20.07
C SER A 242 13.02 -30.63 -19.29
N LEU A 243 11.81 -31.19 -19.36
CA LEU A 243 11.48 -32.48 -18.77
C LEU A 243 12.21 -33.62 -19.48
N TYR A 244 12.21 -33.65 -20.81
CA TYR A 244 12.96 -34.64 -21.60
C TYR A 244 14.45 -34.68 -21.21
N LYS A 245 15.06 -33.49 -21.10
CA LYS A 245 16.46 -33.35 -20.66
C LYS A 245 16.68 -33.87 -19.24
N ALA A 246 15.72 -33.66 -18.34
CA ALA A 246 15.79 -34.14 -16.96
C ALA A 246 15.63 -35.66 -16.86
N MET A 247 14.84 -36.28 -17.74
CA MET A 247 14.60 -37.72 -17.77
C MET A 247 15.83 -38.51 -18.25
N ASN A 248 16.76 -37.86 -18.95
CA ASN A 248 18.02 -38.44 -19.43
C ASN A 248 17.81 -39.77 -20.18
N LEU A 249 16.80 -39.79 -21.06
CA LEU A 249 16.51 -40.92 -21.92
C LEU A 249 17.60 -41.06 -22.99
N ASP A 250 17.99 -42.29 -23.31
CA ASP A 250 18.86 -42.54 -24.46
C ASP A 250 18.09 -42.40 -25.79
N VAL A 251 18.82 -42.49 -26.91
CA VAL A 251 18.24 -42.39 -28.27
C VAL A 251 17.20 -43.48 -28.59
N ASN A 252 17.10 -44.53 -27.76
CA ASN A 252 16.14 -45.60 -27.88
C ASN A 252 15.01 -45.50 -26.83
N GLY A 253 14.94 -44.41 -26.06
CA GLY A 253 13.93 -44.21 -25.01
C GLY A 253 14.20 -44.97 -23.70
N ASN A 254 15.39 -45.54 -23.52
CA ASN A 254 15.71 -46.23 -22.27
C ASN A 254 16.13 -45.21 -21.19
N GLY A 255 15.53 -45.33 -20.00
CA GLY A 255 15.85 -44.52 -18.84
C GLY A 255 15.59 -45.26 -17.52
N THR A 256 15.44 -44.51 -16.43
CA THR A 256 14.89 -45.11 -15.20
C THR A 256 13.45 -45.57 -15.46
N PRO A 257 12.92 -46.59 -14.77
CA PRO A 257 11.54 -47.05 -14.97
C PRO A 257 10.49 -45.93 -14.85
N GLU A 258 10.72 -44.97 -13.93
CA GLU A 258 9.89 -43.78 -13.77
C GLU A 258 9.95 -42.84 -14.97
N ALA A 259 11.14 -42.66 -15.57
CA ALA A 259 11.29 -41.87 -16.78
C ALA A 259 10.58 -42.54 -17.96
N THR A 260 10.78 -43.84 -18.18
CA THR A 260 10.11 -44.56 -19.28
C THR A 260 8.59 -44.49 -19.18
N LEU A 261 8.03 -44.66 -17.97
CA LEU A 261 6.57 -44.59 -17.77
C LEU A 261 6.01 -43.18 -18.03
N LYS A 262 6.77 -42.12 -17.73
CA LYS A 262 6.35 -40.75 -18.05
C LYS A 262 6.46 -40.46 -19.54
N ASP A 263 7.49 -40.98 -20.19
CA ASP A 263 7.69 -40.83 -21.63
C ASP A 263 6.54 -41.44 -22.44
N GLU A 264 6.06 -42.62 -22.03
CA GLU A 264 4.91 -43.31 -22.65
C GLU A 264 3.59 -42.50 -22.59
N LEU A 265 3.46 -41.56 -21.63
CA LEU A 265 2.29 -40.71 -21.48
C LEU A 265 2.40 -39.39 -22.26
N ILE A 266 3.60 -39.03 -22.70
CA ILE A 266 3.88 -37.75 -23.35
C ILE A 266 3.84 -37.96 -24.86
N ALA A 267 2.92 -37.27 -25.52
CA ALA A 267 2.81 -37.31 -26.97
C ALA A 267 3.91 -36.51 -27.66
N TYR A 268 4.40 -35.43 -27.04
CA TYR A 268 5.40 -34.55 -27.63
C TYR A 268 6.16 -33.71 -26.59
N TYR A 269 7.43 -33.41 -26.87
CA TYR A 269 8.25 -32.50 -26.07
C TYR A 269 8.49 -31.19 -26.81
N ALA A 270 7.82 -30.12 -26.37
CA ALA A 270 7.85 -28.81 -27.00
C ALA A 270 8.82 -27.84 -26.31
N THR A 271 9.38 -26.92 -27.09
CA THR A 271 10.07 -25.73 -26.57
C THR A 271 9.08 -24.75 -25.91
N GLU A 272 9.58 -23.78 -25.15
CA GLU A 272 8.73 -22.76 -24.51
C GLU A 272 7.97 -21.90 -25.53
N GLU A 273 8.51 -21.72 -26.74
CA GLU A 273 7.84 -21.00 -27.83
C GLU A 273 6.74 -21.87 -28.45
N GLU A 274 7.01 -23.15 -28.70
CA GLU A 274 6.02 -24.11 -29.22
C GLU A 274 4.87 -24.34 -28.24
N LEU A 275 5.15 -24.38 -26.93
CA LEU A 275 4.11 -24.49 -25.90
C LEU A 275 3.14 -23.30 -25.87
N LYS A 276 3.42 -22.20 -26.57
CA LYS A 276 2.52 -21.05 -26.71
C LYS A 276 1.68 -21.09 -27.99
N LEU A 277 1.90 -22.06 -28.88
CA LEU A 277 1.11 -22.24 -30.10
C LEU A 277 -0.35 -22.61 -29.78
N SER A 278 -1.25 -22.40 -30.73
CA SER A 278 -2.65 -22.86 -30.59
C SER A 278 -2.75 -24.39 -30.55
N ASN A 279 -3.87 -24.94 -30.06
CA ASN A 279 -4.09 -26.39 -30.05
C ASN A 279 -4.02 -27.00 -31.46
N GLU A 280 -4.51 -26.30 -32.48
CA GLU A 280 -4.45 -26.75 -33.88
C GLU A 280 -3.01 -26.77 -34.41
N GLU A 281 -2.21 -25.74 -34.11
CA GLU A 281 -0.80 -25.68 -34.49
C GLU A 281 0.03 -26.75 -33.78
N LEU A 282 -0.17 -26.95 -32.48
CA LEU A 282 0.47 -28.04 -31.73
C LEU A 282 0.08 -29.40 -32.28
N PHE A 283 -1.21 -29.64 -32.53
CA PHE A 283 -1.67 -30.90 -33.10
C PHE A 283 -0.99 -31.18 -34.46
N ASN A 284 -0.94 -30.16 -35.33
CA ASN A 284 -0.24 -30.27 -36.61
C ASN A 284 1.25 -30.52 -36.44
N LEU A 285 1.88 -30.01 -35.39
CA LEU A 285 3.30 -30.20 -35.12
C LEU A 285 3.61 -31.61 -34.58
N ILE A 286 2.66 -32.23 -33.87
CA ILE A 286 2.77 -33.62 -33.38
C ILE A 286 2.61 -34.63 -34.53
N TYR A 287 1.74 -34.33 -35.49
CA TYR A 287 1.32 -35.29 -36.53
C TYR A 287 1.91 -35.05 -37.94
N ASN A 288 2.73 -34.02 -38.14
CA ASN A 288 3.48 -33.78 -39.40
C ASN A 288 4.97 -34.06 -39.22
#